data_AF-A0A7C6QBA6-F1
#
_entry.id   AF-A0A7C6QBA6-F1
#
_cell.length_a   1.000
_cell.length_b   1.000
_cell.length_c   1.000
_cell.angle_alpha   90.00
_cell.angle_beta   90.00
_cell.angle_gamma   90.00
#
_symmetry.space_group_name_H-M   'P 1'
#
loop_
_entity.id
_entity.type
_entity.pdbx_description
1 polymer ?
#
loop_
_entity_poly.entity_id
_entity_poly.type
_entity_poly.pdbx_seq_one_letter_code
_entity_poly.pdbx_strand_id
1 'polypeptide(L)'
;MSKESMKLPGIGLRNIKTALGVFLCILLYGILQRPYAFFACISVVICLSNTMESSYQTGKERMISTAAGGLLGIPFLYFKNSVMEWLSFQAVEAVVVSLGIVLLIYLFNLLGLKGAIVNACVVFLSVVINLSDTQQLLSPFMYAVNRIIDNAAGIVVALAVNKYCFPVKGESCHGAGQEERM
;
A
#
# COMPACT_ATOMS: atom_id res chain seq x y z
N MET A 1 -34.80 29.28 14.26
CA MET A 1 -33.35 29.03 14.49
C MET A 1 -33.21 27.60 15.00
N SER A 2 -33.13 26.63 14.10
CA SER A 2 -33.12 25.20 14.46
C SER A 2 -31.74 24.83 15.02
N LYS A 3 -31.69 24.38 16.28
CA LYS A 3 -30.49 23.78 16.86
C LYS A 3 -30.33 22.38 16.25
N GLU A 4 -29.54 22.25 15.20
CA GLU A 4 -29.04 20.94 14.80
C GLU A 4 -28.04 20.47 15.86
N SER A 5 -28.43 19.49 16.67
CA SER A 5 -27.50 18.83 17.58
C SER A 5 -26.53 18.00 16.72
N MET A 6 -25.31 18.48 16.55
CA MET A 6 -24.23 17.70 15.94
C MET A 6 -23.95 16.47 16.82
N LYS A 7 -24.52 15.32 16.48
CA LYS A 7 -24.17 14.04 17.10
C LYS A 7 -22.85 13.59 16.49
N LEU A 8 -21.79 13.53 17.29
CA LEU A 8 -20.51 12.98 16.86
C LEU A 8 -20.68 11.50 16.49
N PRO A 9 -20.15 11.05 15.34
CA PRO A 9 -20.20 9.65 14.96
C PRO A 9 -19.38 8.80 15.94
N GLY A 10 -19.93 7.67 16.37
CA GLY A 10 -19.25 6.74 17.28
C GLY A 10 -18.05 6.04 16.64
N ILE A 11 -17.12 5.54 17.45
CA ILE A 11 -15.97 4.75 16.98
C ILE A 11 -16.47 3.39 16.50
N GLY A 12 -16.33 3.13 15.20
CA GLY A 12 -16.71 1.84 14.60
C GLY A 12 -15.70 0.73 14.89
N LEU A 13 -16.17 -0.53 14.84
CA LEU A 13 -15.35 -1.73 15.04
C LEU A 13 -14.12 -1.79 14.11
N ARG A 14 -14.27 -1.32 12.85
CA ARG A 14 -13.18 -1.21 11.88
C ARG A 14 -12.02 -0.34 12.40
N ASN A 15 -12.32 0.76 13.10
CA ASN A 15 -11.28 1.64 13.63
C ASN A 15 -10.48 0.93 14.73
N ILE A 16 -11.16 0.17 15.60
CA ILE A 16 -10.51 -0.62 16.66
C ILE A 16 -9.63 -1.71 16.05
N LYS A 17 -10.12 -2.46 15.06
CA LYS A 17 -9.31 -3.46 14.34
C LYS A 17 -8.09 -2.83 13.68
N THR A 18 -8.24 -1.67 13.07
CA THR A 18 -7.13 -0.97 12.40
C THR A 18 -6.07 -0.54 13.42
N ALA A 19 -6.50 0.06 14.53
CA ALA A 19 -5.60 0.46 15.62
C ALA A 19 -4.86 -0.75 16.21
N LEU A 20 -5.55 -1.88 16.40
CA LEU A 20 -4.95 -3.13 16.85
C LEU A 20 -3.91 -3.67 15.86
N GLY A 21 -4.20 -3.65 14.56
CA GLY A 21 -3.24 -4.08 13.55
C GLY A 21 -1.99 -3.20 13.49
N VAL A 22 -2.16 -1.88 13.60
CA VAL A 22 -1.02 -0.94 13.69
C VAL A 22 -0.19 -1.21 14.94
N PHE A 23 -0.83 -1.41 16.09
CA PHE A 23 -0.17 -1.78 17.33
C PHE A 23 0.66 -3.06 17.18
N LEU A 24 0.09 -4.11 16.58
CA LEU A 24 0.81 -5.36 16.32
C LEU A 24 1.98 -5.19 15.35
N CYS A 25 1.83 -4.38 14.29
CA CYS A 25 2.94 -4.06 13.38
C CYS A 25 4.11 -3.38 14.10
N ILE A 26 3.83 -2.40 14.96
CA ILE A 26 4.88 -1.70 15.71
C ILE A 26 5.61 -2.65 16.65
N LEU A 27 4.88 -3.49 17.39
CA LEU A 27 5.50 -4.50 18.28
C LEU A 27 6.35 -5.50 17.49
N LEU A 28 5.82 -6.02 16.39
CA LEU A 28 6.51 -6.99 15.54
C LEU A 28 7.83 -6.39 15.01
N TYR A 29 7.80 -5.17 14.50
CA TYR A 29 9.01 -4.52 13.97
C TYR A 29 10.00 -4.13 15.07
N GLY A 30 9.53 -3.82 16.28
CA GLY A 30 10.38 -3.61 17.46
C GLY A 30 11.14 -4.88 17.86
N ILE A 31 10.50 -6.05 17.80
CA ILE A 31 11.14 -7.34 18.08
C ILE A 31 12.10 -7.74 16.95
N LEU A 32 11.71 -7.54 15.69
CA LEU A 32 12.55 -7.86 14.52
C LEU A 32 13.70 -6.87 14.30
N GLN A 33 13.81 -5.79 15.09
CA GLN A 33 14.81 -4.73 14.94
C GLN A 33 14.85 -4.17 13.51
N ARG A 34 13.68 -4.08 12.86
CA ARG A 34 13.55 -3.57 11.48
C ARG A 34 13.21 -2.07 11.51
N PRO A 35 13.91 -1.23 10.73
CA PRO A 35 13.81 0.22 10.84
C PRO A 35 12.49 0.82 10.32
N TYR A 36 11.73 0.11 9.47
CA TYR A 36 10.65 0.71 8.68
C TYR A 36 9.25 0.18 9.01
N ALA A 37 8.85 0.22 10.30
CA ALA A 37 7.49 -0.13 10.72
C ALA A 37 6.39 0.70 10.02
N PHE A 38 6.74 1.91 9.56
CA PHE A 38 5.84 2.85 8.89
C PHE A 38 5.12 2.25 7.66
N PHE A 39 5.84 1.57 6.77
CA PHE A 39 5.24 1.01 5.56
C PHE A 39 4.30 -0.16 5.87
N ALA A 40 4.65 -1.01 6.83
CA ALA A 40 3.79 -2.08 7.30
C ALA A 40 2.49 -1.53 7.92
N CYS A 41 2.59 -0.47 8.73
CA CYS A 41 1.42 0.19 9.33
C CYS A 41 0.49 0.81 8.29
N ILE A 42 1.04 1.50 7.28
CA ILE A 42 0.23 2.02 6.16
C ILE A 42 -0.51 0.88 5.46
N SER A 43 0.18 -0.24 5.23
CA SER A 43 -0.42 -1.40 4.57
C SER A 43 -1.58 -1.97 5.40
N VAL A 44 -1.45 -2.02 6.73
CA VAL A 44 -2.57 -2.41 7.60
C VAL A 44 -3.75 -1.47 7.45
N VAL A 45 -3.52 -0.15 7.50
CA VAL A 45 -4.59 0.86 7.42
C VAL A 45 -5.34 0.78 6.08
N ILE A 46 -4.61 0.53 5.00
CA ILE A 46 -5.19 0.43 3.65
C ILE A 46 -5.93 -0.90 3.47
N CYS A 47 -5.32 -2.02 3.88
CA CYS A 47 -5.85 -3.34 3.57
C CYS A 47 -6.90 -3.83 4.57
N LEU A 48 -7.01 -3.24 5.76
CA LEU A 48 -7.99 -3.68 6.74
C LEU A 48 -9.38 -3.05 6.44
N SER A 49 -10.26 -3.89 5.94
CA SER A 49 -11.65 -3.57 5.60
C SER A 49 -12.64 -4.23 6.55
N ASN A 50 -13.95 -4.04 6.31
CA ASN A 50 -14.99 -4.63 7.15
C ASN A 50 -15.09 -6.15 7.00
N THR A 51 -14.77 -6.68 5.82
CA THR A 51 -14.89 -8.11 5.47
C THR A 51 -13.52 -8.71 5.13
N MET A 52 -13.41 -10.04 5.25
CA MET A 52 -12.21 -10.79 4.88
C MET A 52 -11.92 -10.69 3.39
N GLU A 53 -12.93 -10.90 2.55
CA GLU A 53 -12.79 -10.88 1.10
C GLU A 53 -12.31 -9.51 0.60
N SER A 54 -12.88 -8.43 1.12
CA SER A 54 -12.45 -7.07 0.77
C SER A 54 -11.01 -6.82 1.21
N SER A 55 -10.62 -7.28 2.39
CA SER A 55 -9.25 -7.09 2.89
C SER A 55 -8.23 -7.86 2.05
N TYR A 56 -8.59 -9.06 1.62
CA TYR A 56 -7.77 -9.87 0.73
C TYR A 56 -7.62 -9.23 -0.66
N GLN A 57 -8.74 -8.76 -1.24
CA GLN A 57 -8.72 -8.08 -2.53
C GLN A 57 -7.87 -6.80 -2.49
N THR A 58 -8.07 -5.95 -1.47
CA THR A 58 -7.25 -4.74 -1.29
C THR A 58 -5.79 -5.07 -0.99
N GLY A 59 -5.50 -6.15 -0.26
CA GLY A 59 -4.14 -6.65 -0.06
C GLY A 59 -3.45 -7.06 -1.37
N LYS A 60 -4.15 -7.82 -2.23
CA LYS A 60 -3.64 -8.21 -3.55
C LYS A 60 -3.38 -7.00 -4.43
N GLU A 61 -4.32 -6.06 -4.50
CA GLU A 61 -4.14 -4.80 -5.23
C GLU A 61 -2.94 -4.03 -4.71
N ARG A 62 -2.77 -3.95 -3.38
CA ARG A 62 -1.63 -3.28 -2.75
C ARG A 62 -0.28 -3.90 -3.12
N MET A 63 -0.19 -5.23 -3.15
CA MET A 63 1.03 -5.92 -3.60
C MET A 63 1.36 -5.59 -5.05
N ILE A 64 0.36 -5.66 -5.93
CA ILE A 64 0.51 -5.35 -7.36
C ILE A 64 0.93 -3.88 -7.55
N SER A 65 0.27 -2.94 -6.86
CA SER A 65 0.61 -1.52 -6.89
C SER A 65 2.06 -1.25 -6.46
N THR A 66 2.50 -1.89 -5.37
CA THR A 66 3.81 -1.64 -4.79
C THR A 66 4.91 -2.23 -5.66
N ALA A 67 4.70 -3.44 -6.17
CA ALA A 67 5.64 -4.08 -7.08
C ALA A 67 5.76 -3.31 -8.40
N ALA A 68 4.64 -3.04 -9.09
CA ALA A 68 4.68 -2.37 -10.38
C ALA A 68 5.07 -0.88 -10.27
N GLY A 69 4.58 -0.16 -9.26
CA GLY A 69 4.98 1.23 -9.04
C GLY A 69 6.46 1.38 -8.66
N GLY A 70 7.01 0.42 -7.90
CA GLY A 70 8.44 0.36 -7.59
C GLY A 70 9.28 0.01 -8.80
N LEU A 71 8.92 -1.06 -9.52
CA LEU A 71 9.65 -1.55 -10.69
C LEU A 71 9.62 -0.54 -11.85
N LEU A 72 8.50 0.14 -12.10
CA LEU A 72 8.42 1.21 -13.10
C LEU A 72 9.06 2.51 -12.61
N GLY A 73 9.07 2.76 -11.30
CA GLY A 73 9.69 3.96 -10.73
C GLY A 73 11.21 3.98 -10.86
N ILE A 74 11.89 2.85 -10.69
CA ILE A 74 13.36 2.74 -10.79
C ILE A 74 13.92 3.24 -12.15
N PRO A 75 13.47 2.74 -13.32
CA PRO A 75 13.99 3.21 -14.60
C PRO A 75 13.66 4.69 -14.83
N PHE A 76 12.49 5.17 -14.41
CA PHE A 76 12.13 6.59 -14.49
C PHE A 76 13.00 7.47 -13.61
N LEU A 77 13.38 7.00 -12.42
CA LEU A 77 14.33 7.68 -11.54
C LEU A 77 15.70 7.82 -12.22
N TYR A 78 16.24 6.73 -12.77
CA TYR A 78 17.52 6.79 -13.50
C TYR A 78 17.46 7.69 -14.73
N PHE A 79 16.37 7.61 -15.49
CA PHE A 79 16.15 8.49 -16.64
C PHE A 79 16.07 9.95 -16.21
N LYS A 80 15.30 10.27 -15.16
CA LYS A 80 15.19 11.62 -14.59
C LYS A 80 16.57 12.17 -14.20
N ASN A 81 17.33 11.40 -13.41
CA ASN A 81 18.64 11.82 -12.94
C ASN A 81 19.61 12.06 -14.10
N SER A 82 19.58 11.20 -15.11
CA SER A 82 20.40 11.36 -16.32
C SER A 82 20.03 12.64 -17.06
N VAL A 83 18.75 12.97 -17.22
CA VAL A 83 18.32 14.19 -17.94
C VAL A 83 18.59 15.46 -17.12
N MET A 84 18.40 15.43 -15.80
CA MET A 84 18.64 16.59 -14.92
C MET A 84 20.11 16.98 -14.83
N GLU A 85 21.04 16.04 -15.02
CA GLU A 85 22.48 16.30 -15.11
C GLU A 85 22.81 17.23 -16.30
N TRP A 86 22.08 17.11 -17.42
CA TRP A 86 22.25 17.96 -18.60
C TRP A 86 21.37 19.22 -18.60
N LEU A 87 20.22 19.18 -17.92
CA LEU A 87 19.24 20.25 -17.95
C LEU A 87 18.57 20.44 -16.58
N SER A 88 19.16 21.30 -15.75
CA SER A 88 18.76 21.54 -14.36
C SER A 88 17.56 22.49 -14.26
N PHE A 89 16.40 22.07 -14.76
CA PHE A 89 15.17 22.86 -14.74
C PHE A 89 14.03 22.06 -14.09
N GLN A 90 13.36 22.63 -13.09
CA GLN A 90 12.26 21.97 -12.38
C GLN A 90 11.11 21.53 -13.32
N ALA A 91 10.93 22.22 -14.45
CA ALA A 91 9.96 21.80 -15.46
C ALA A 91 10.29 20.44 -16.11
N VAL A 92 11.58 20.09 -16.25
CA VAL A 92 12.00 18.80 -16.82
C VAL A 92 11.57 17.66 -15.91
N GLU A 93 11.80 17.79 -14.61
CA GLU A 93 11.32 16.82 -13.62
C GLU A 93 9.80 16.67 -13.70
N ALA A 94 9.06 17.79 -13.72
CA ALA A 94 7.61 17.77 -13.81
C ALA A 94 7.12 17.02 -15.06
N VAL A 95 7.76 17.23 -16.22
CA VAL A 95 7.43 16.52 -17.47
C VAL A 95 7.72 15.03 -17.35
N VAL A 96 8.91 14.64 -16.89
CA VAL A 96 9.31 13.22 -16.77
C VAL A 96 8.38 12.46 -15.82
N VAL A 97 8.09 13.04 -14.65
CA VAL A 97 7.19 12.44 -13.66
C VAL A 97 5.77 12.32 -14.21
N SER A 98 5.27 13.37 -14.88
CA SER A 98 3.92 13.36 -15.47
C SER A 98 3.78 12.31 -16.57
N LEU A 99 4.76 12.20 -17.47
CA LEU A 99 4.80 11.16 -18.50
C LEU A 99 4.84 9.76 -17.90
N GLY A 100 5.62 9.56 -16.83
CA GLY A 100 5.68 8.30 -16.11
C GLY A 100 4.34 7.89 -15.49
N ILE A 101 3.59 8.85 -14.92
CA ILE A 101 2.23 8.60 -14.43
C ILE A 101 1.29 8.19 -15.57
N VAL A 102 1.32 8.91 -16.70
CA VAL A 102 0.46 8.57 -17.85
C VAL A 102 0.75 7.15 -18.33
N LEU A 103 2.03 6.78 -18.46
CA LEU A 103 2.44 5.44 -18.86
C LEU A 103 1.98 4.38 -17.86
N LEU A 104 2.17 4.62 -16.56
CA LEU A 104 1.76 3.69 -15.51
C LEU A 104 0.25 3.47 -15.49
N ILE A 105 -0.54 4.54 -15.59
CA ILE A 105 -2.01 4.46 -15.66
C ILE A 105 -2.43 3.66 -16.89
N TYR A 106 -1.81 3.93 -18.05
CA TYR A 106 -2.11 3.23 -19.30
C TYR A 106 -1.82 1.72 -19.17
N LEU A 107 -0.67 1.33 -18.63
CA LEU A 107 -0.30 -0.07 -18.42
C LEU A 107 -1.29 -0.78 -17.49
N PHE A 108 -1.68 -0.16 -16.37
CA PHE A 108 -2.63 -0.76 -15.44
C PHE A 108 -4.03 -0.89 -16.04
N ASN A 109 -4.46 0.06 -16.86
CA ASN A 109 -5.72 -0.04 -17.59
C ASN A 109 -5.70 -1.21 -18.58
N LEU A 110 -4.58 -1.39 -19.30
CA LEU A 110 -4.41 -2.51 -20.23
C LEU A 110 -4.46 -3.87 -19.52
N LEU A 111 -3.91 -3.95 -18.30
CA LEU A 111 -3.94 -5.15 -17.46
C LEU A 111 -5.27 -5.35 -16.71
N GLY A 112 -6.23 -4.44 -16.84
CA GLY A 112 -7.51 -4.49 -16.13
C GLY A 112 -7.41 -4.24 -14.61
N LEU A 113 -6.28 -3.73 -14.11
CA LEU A 113 -5.95 -3.59 -12.69
C LEU A 113 -6.40 -2.23 -12.12
N LYS A 114 -7.64 -1.82 -12.41
CA LYS A 114 -8.12 -0.45 -12.14
C LYS A 114 -8.08 -0.05 -10.66
N GLY A 115 -8.41 -0.97 -9.74
CA GLY A 115 -8.37 -0.74 -8.29
C GLY A 115 -6.97 -0.41 -7.75
N ALA A 116 -5.92 -0.85 -8.44
CA ALA A 116 -4.54 -0.71 -8.01
C ALA A 116 -3.85 0.57 -8.54
N ILE A 117 -4.48 1.31 -9.47
CA ILE A 117 -3.87 2.46 -10.17
C ILE A 117 -3.44 3.56 -9.21
N VAL A 118 -4.35 4.05 -8.37
CA VAL A 118 -4.07 5.20 -7.49
C VAL A 118 -2.92 4.88 -6.54
N ASN A 119 -2.95 3.71 -5.92
CA ASN A 119 -1.88 3.26 -5.03
C ASN A 119 -0.55 3.08 -5.78
N ALA A 120 -0.58 2.60 -7.02
CA ALA A 120 0.61 2.45 -7.85
C ALA A 120 1.23 3.81 -8.20
N CYS A 121 0.41 4.82 -8.52
CA CYS A 121 0.87 6.19 -8.75
C CYS A 121 1.56 6.77 -7.51
N VAL A 122 0.98 6.59 -6.31
CA VAL A 122 1.60 7.05 -5.05
C VAL A 122 2.95 6.37 -4.82
N VAL A 123 3.03 5.06 -5.08
CA VAL A 123 4.28 4.31 -4.97
C VAL A 123 5.32 4.83 -5.96
N PHE A 124 4.94 4.98 -7.23
CA PHE A 124 5.79 5.52 -8.29
C PHE A 124 6.33 6.91 -7.93
N LEU A 125 5.46 7.84 -7.55
CA LEU A 125 5.83 9.19 -7.14
C LEU A 125 6.83 9.18 -5.98
N SER A 126 6.56 8.37 -4.96
CA SER A 126 7.48 8.28 -3.83
C SER A 126 8.85 7.67 -4.18
N VAL A 127 8.95 6.92 -5.28
CA VAL A 127 10.24 6.43 -5.80
C VAL A 127 10.91 7.52 -6.63
N VAL A 128 10.22 8.10 -7.62
CA VAL A 128 10.85 9.03 -8.58
C VAL A 128 11.13 10.41 -7.99
N ILE A 129 10.38 10.85 -6.97
CA ILE A 129 10.60 12.14 -6.31
C ILE A 129 11.51 11.95 -5.10
N ASN A 130 11.08 11.17 -4.10
CA ASN A 130 11.76 11.16 -2.79
C ASN A 130 13.11 10.43 -2.76
N LEU A 131 13.46 9.59 -3.75
CA LEU A 131 14.77 8.94 -3.80
C LEU A 131 15.82 9.77 -4.55
N SER A 132 15.45 10.92 -5.11
CA SER A 132 16.33 11.67 -6.02
C SER A 132 17.27 12.65 -5.35
N ASP A 133 16.92 13.13 -4.15
CA ASP A 133 17.60 14.28 -3.55
C ASP A 133 18.36 13.97 -2.26
N THR A 134 18.41 12.72 -1.79
CA THR A 134 18.89 12.47 -0.42
C THR A 134 19.50 11.09 -0.27
N GLN A 135 20.81 11.05 0.00
CA GLN A 135 21.47 10.36 1.13
C GLN A 135 20.84 9.04 1.64
N GLN A 136 20.26 8.22 0.77
CA GLN A 136 19.79 6.90 1.16
C GLN A 136 20.95 5.93 1.03
N LEU A 137 21.29 5.28 2.14
CA LEU A 137 22.34 4.26 2.26
C LEU A 137 22.06 3.00 1.40
N LEU A 138 20.94 2.96 0.67
CA LEU A 138 20.37 1.80 -0.02
C LEU A 138 20.10 2.12 -1.50
N SER A 139 20.41 1.18 -2.39
CA SER A 139 20.08 1.31 -3.81
C SER A 139 18.56 1.41 -4.03
N PRO A 140 18.08 2.11 -5.07
CA PRO A 140 16.65 2.19 -5.41
C PRO A 140 15.97 0.81 -5.52
N PHE A 141 16.74 -0.18 -5.98
CA PHE A 141 16.32 -1.57 -6.01
C PHE A 141 16.08 -2.16 -4.62
N MET A 142 17.03 -2.00 -3.69
CA MET A 142 16.86 -2.47 -2.31
C MET A 142 15.72 -1.76 -1.59
N TYR A 143 15.51 -0.46 -1.87
CA TYR A 143 14.35 0.27 -1.34
C TYR A 143 13.04 -0.36 -1.83
N ALA A 144 12.91 -0.62 -3.13
CA ALA A 144 11.72 -1.25 -3.70
C ALA A 144 11.46 -2.65 -3.10
N VAL A 145 12.51 -3.47 -2.92
CA VAL A 145 12.40 -4.79 -2.30
C VAL A 145 11.92 -4.70 -0.85
N ASN A 146 12.53 -3.84 -0.03
CA ASN A 146 12.09 -3.65 1.37
C ASN A 146 10.64 -3.19 1.41
N ARG A 147 10.23 -2.30 0.50
CA ARG A 147 8.85 -1.84 0.42
C ARG A 147 7.86 -2.97 0.10
N ILE A 148 8.22 -3.91 -0.77
CA ILE A 148 7.39 -5.10 -1.06
C ILE A 148 7.27 -5.97 0.19
N ILE A 149 8.38 -6.24 0.88
CA ILE A 149 8.41 -7.05 2.11
C ILE A 149 7.58 -6.40 3.21
N ASP A 150 7.75 -5.09 3.43
CA ASP A 150 7.07 -4.37 4.50
C ASP A 150 5.54 -4.30 4.25
N ASN A 151 5.11 -4.08 3.00
CA ASN A 151 3.69 -4.14 2.66
C ASN A 151 3.15 -5.56 2.80
N ALA A 152 3.89 -6.60 2.37
CA ALA A 152 3.47 -7.99 2.53
C ALA A 152 3.26 -8.35 4.01
N ALA A 153 4.20 -7.95 4.89
CA ALA A 153 4.09 -8.16 6.33
C ALA A 153 2.86 -7.44 6.91
N GLY A 154 2.61 -6.18 6.51
CA GLY A 154 1.43 -5.44 6.93
C GLY A 154 0.12 -6.08 6.45
N ILE A 155 0.07 -6.60 5.22
CA ILE A 155 -1.10 -7.33 4.69
C ILE A 155 -1.37 -8.59 5.52
N VAL A 156 -0.33 -9.37 5.83
CA VAL A 156 -0.47 -10.58 6.66
C VAL A 156 -1.07 -10.22 8.03
N VAL A 157 -0.57 -9.15 8.67
CA VAL A 157 -1.13 -8.66 9.94
C VAL A 157 -2.58 -8.20 9.76
N ALA A 158 -2.89 -7.47 8.69
CA ALA A 158 -4.25 -7.00 8.42
C ALA A 158 -5.25 -8.16 8.27
N LEU A 159 -4.87 -9.19 7.50
CA LEU A 159 -5.68 -10.38 7.31
C LEU A 159 -5.84 -11.17 8.61
N ALA A 160 -4.76 -11.33 9.38
CA ALA A 160 -4.81 -12.00 10.68
C ALA A 160 -5.75 -11.27 11.65
N VAL A 161 -5.60 -9.95 11.81
CA VAL A 161 -6.44 -9.16 12.70
C VAL A 161 -7.89 -9.21 12.28
N ASN A 162 -8.18 -9.05 10.99
CA ASN A 162 -9.57 -9.06 10.56
C ASN A 162 -10.22 -10.45 10.74
N LYS A 163 -9.44 -11.54 10.59
CA LYS A 163 -9.93 -12.92 10.73
C LYS A 163 -10.20 -13.30 12.19
N TYR A 164 -9.26 -12.98 13.07
CA TYR A 164 -9.27 -13.44 14.45
C TYR A 164 -9.88 -12.43 15.43
N CYS A 165 -9.83 -11.13 15.14
CA CYS A 165 -10.34 -10.09 16.02
C CYS A 165 -11.68 -9.57 15.50
N PHE A 166 -12.76 -9.89 16.22
CA PHE A 166 -14.14 -9.46 15.96
C PHE A 166 -14.64 -9.77 14.52
N PRO A 167 -14.64 -11.05 14.10
CA PRO A 167 -15.16 -11.41 12.78
C PRO A 167 -16.61 -10.95 12.62
N VAL A 168 -16.95 -10.39 11.46
CA VAL A 168 -18.34 -10.05 11.16
C VAL A 168 -19.11 -11.36 11.04
N LYS A 169 -20.13 -11.55 11.88
CA LYS A 169 -20.98 -12.75 11.88
C LYS A 169 -21.61 -12.92 10.48
N GLY A 170 -21.11 -13.89 9.72
CA GLY A 170 -21.54 -14.18 8.35
C GLY A 170 -20.48 -14.89 7.49
N GLU A 171 -19.19 -14.78 7.83
CA GLU A 171 -18.10 -15.37 7.02
C GLU A 171 -17.64 -16.77 7.48
N SER A 172 -18.23 -17.33 8.54
CA SER A 172 -17.74 -18.56 9.18
C SER A 172 -18.49 -19.86 8.81
N CYS A 173 -19.25 -19.91 7.70
CA CYS A 173 -20.00 -21.14 7.32
C CYS A 173 -19.98 -21.48 5.82
N HIS A 174 -18.87 -21.36 5.08
CA HIS A 174 -18.79 -21.96 3.72
C HIS A 174 -17.46 -22.68 3.38
N GLY A 175 -16.54 -22.84 4.33
CA GLY A 175 -15.22 -23.44 4.05
C GLY A 175 -14.95 -24.84 4.62
N ALA A 176 -15.90 -25.46 5.33
CA ALA A 176 -15.65 -26.69 6.10
C ALA A 176 -16.68 -27.81 5.86
N GLY A 177 -17.27 -27.90 4.66
CA GLY A 177 -18.32 -28.89 4.39
C GLY A 177 -18.48 -29.35 2.94
N GLN A 178 -17.46 -29.21 2.07
CA GLN A 178 -17.55 -29.70 0.68
C GLN A 178 -16.59 -30.85 0.34
N GLU A 179 -15.99 -31.52 1.33
CA GLU A 179 -15.11 -32.68 1.10
C GLU A 179 -15.74 -34.04 1.44
N GLU A 180 -17.06 -34.12 1.67
CA GLU A 180 -17.76 -35.39 1.94
C GLU A 180 -18.87 -35.75 0.94
N ARG A 181 -19.00 -35.04 -0.19
CA ARG A 181 -19.87 -35.48 -1.30
C ARG A 181 -19.28 -35.15 -2.66
N MET A 182 -18.32 -35.98 -3.08
CA MET A 182 -18.15 -36.37 -4.49
C MET A 182 -17.58 -37.78 -4.54
#